data_AF-A0A3P3W9Y6-F1
#
_entry.id   AF-A0A3P3W9Y6-F1
#
_cell.length_a   1.000
_cell.length_b   1.000
_cell.length_c   1.000
_cell.angle_alpha   90.00
_cell.angle_beta   90.00
_cell.angle_gamma   90.00
#
_symmetry.space_group_name_H-M   'P 1'
#
loop_
_entity.id
_entity.type
_entity.pdbx_description
1 polymer ?
#
loop_
_entity_poly.entity_id
_entity_poly.type
_entity_poly.pdbx_seq_one_letter_code
_entity_poly.pdbx_strand_id
1 'polypeptide(L)'
;MYSESSKILISKRVGWSVPTDSLFSVEISEDNQTATSGRYVNSFHQLATVENLFFTIDENKTGESEFNKTLYSMLKEASIEVLNKVLDQHKDYDFDKDYDSEIEKYQSLFDEPLGYLLAIKSIELLVSSNRSNAVERNSKLSFQMLKMELEGVKNDNGHCISEGLNSKFYTALKNAQKKIFPKQIEIIGDSVW
;
A
#
# COMPACT_ATOMS: atom_id res chain seq x y z
N MET A 1 -16.48 14.71 0.42
CA MET A 1 -15.68 14.48 -0.81
C MET A 1 -14.28 15.07 -0.69
N TYR A 2 -13.36 14.68 -1.59
CA TYR A 2 -12.00 15.23 -1.71
C TYR A 2 -11.61 15.30 -3.20
N SER A 3 -10.73 16.25 -3.54
CA SER A 3 -10.37 16.58 -4.92
C SER A 3 -9.30 15.67 -5.52
N GLU A 4 -9.08 15.81 -6.84
CA GLU A 4 -7.95 15.17 -7.52
C GLU A 4 -6.59 15.62 -6.96
N SER A 5 -6.49 16.86 -6.46
CA SER A 5 -5.27 17.37 -5.82
C SER A 5 -4.90 16.53 -4.60
N SER A 6 -5.88 16.17 -3.76
CA SER A 6 -5.67 15.29 -2.61
C SER A 6 -5.23 13.88 -3.02
N LYS A 7 -5.79 13.34 -4.11
CA LYS A 7 -5.36 12.03 -4.65
C LYS A 7 -3.91 12.06 -5.12
N ILE A 8 -3.52 13.10 -5.84
CA ILE A 8 -2.13 13.31 -6.30
C ILE A 8 -1.19 13.54 -5.12
N LEU A 9 -1.62 14.30 -4.11
CA LEU A 9 -0.84 14.51 -2.90
C LEU A 9 -0.51 13.17 -2.24
N ILE A 10 -1.51 12.32 -2.02
CA ILE A 10 -1.32 11.01 -1.39
C ILE A 10 -0.49 10.08 -2.28
N SER A 11 -0.71 10.06 -3.60
CA SER A 11 0.07 9.20 -4.51
C SER A 11 1.56 9.51 -4.52
N LYS A 12 1.97 10.74 -4.21
CA LYS A 12 3.37 11.18 -4.13
C LYS A 12 3.99 11.02 -2.73
N ARG A 13 3.26 10.48 -1.75
CA ARG A 13 3.79 10.28 -0.39
C ARG A 13 4.85 9.18 -0.36
N VAL A 14 4.62 8.07 -1.04
CA VAL A 14 5.51 6.91 -1.10
C VAL A 14 5.98 6.71 -2.55
N GLY A 15 7.26 6.41 -2.74
CA GLY A 15 7.85 6.20 -4.06
C GLY A 15 8.46 4.81 -4.24
N TRP A 16 8.88 4.51 -5.47
CA TRP A 16 9.66 3.33 -5.82
C TRP A 16 11.15 3.60 -5.63
N SER A 17 11.84 2.69 -4.97
CA SER A 17 13.30 2.80 -4.78
C SER A 17 14.04 2.56 -6.10
N VAL A 18 15.19 3.20 -6.24
CA VAL A 18 16.13 2.89 -7.33
C VAL A 18 16.53 1.41 -7.25
N PRO A 19 16.53 0.70 -8.39
CA PRO A 19 17.02 -0.67 -8.47
C PRO A 19 18.43 -0.81 -7.90
N THR A 20 18.68 -1.89 -7.17
CA THR A 20 20.02 -2.21 -6.63
C THR A 20 20.80 -3.17 -7.51
N ASP A 21 20.10 -3.91 -8.37
CA ASP A 21 20.74 -4.85 -9.30
C ASP A 21 21.29 -4.10 -10.52
N SER A 22 22.62 -4.15 -10.69
CA SER A 22 23.31 -3.59 -11.86
C SER A 22 22.89 -4.20 -13.20
N LEU A 23 22.24 -5.37 -13.20
CA LEU A 23 21.69 -6.02 -14.40
C LEU A 23 20.31 -5.49 -14.78
N PHE A 24 19.67 -4.71 -13.89
CA PHE A 24 18.41 -4.06 -14.18
C PHE A 24 18.63 -2.83 -15.06
N SER A 25 18.13 -2.90 -16.31
CA SER A 25 18.45 -1.92 -17.36
C SER A 25 17.39 -0.83 -17.56
N VAL A 26 16.25 -0.91 -16.86
CA VAL A 26 15.16 0.07 -17.01
C VAL A 26 15.38 1.25 -16.09
N GLU A 27 15.37 2.46 -16.64
CA GLU A 27 15.42 3.67 -15.83
C GLU A 27 14.03 3.95 -15.21
N ILE A 28 13.98 4.12 -13.89
CA ILE A 28 12.73 4.47 -13.20
C ILE A 28 12.55 5.98 -13.29
N SER A 29 11.39 6.45 -13.75
CA SER A 29 11.10 7.88 -13.91
C SER A 29 11.07 8.61 -12.56
N GLU A 30 11.37 9.90 -12.57
CA GLU A 30 11.35 10.76 -11.38
C GLU A 30 9.97 10.75 -10.69
N ASP A 31 8.89 10.73 -11.46
CA ASP A 31 7.51 10.64 -10.94
C ASP A 31 7.29 9.38 -10.10
N ASN A 32 7.90 8.26 -10.49
CA ASN A 32 7.80 6.99 -9.76
C ASN A 32 8.72 6.94 -8.54
N GLN A 33 9.85 7.65 -8.58
CA GLN A 33 10.80 7.73 -7.46
C GLN A 33 10.38 8.75 -6.40
N THR A 34 9.54 9.71 -6.75
CA THR A 34 9.13 10.80 -5.86
C THR A 34 8.44 10.25 -4.60
N ALA A 35 9.09 10.45 -3.45
CA ALA A 35 8.58 10.08 -2.14
C ALA A 35 8.63 11.29 -1.20
N THR A 36 7.56 12.08 -1.14
CA THR A 36 7.51 13.28 -0.28
C THR A 36 7.55 12.97 1.22
N SER A 37 7.22 11.73 1.62
CA SER A 37 7.45 11.24 2.99
C SER A 37 8.89 10.76 3.25
N GLY A 38 9.70 10.63 2.20
CA GLY A 38 11.02 9.96 2.24
C GLY A 38 10.95 8.44 2.35
N ARG A 39 9.76 7.83 2.27
CA ARG A 39 9.57 6.38 2.38
C ARG A 39 9.36 5.73 1.02
N TYR A 40 9.95 4.56 0.86
CA TYR A 40 9.89 3.78 -0.37
C TYR A 40 9.20 2.43 -0.17
N VAL A 41 8.58 1.87 -1.21
CA VAL A 41 7.78 0.63 -1.11
C VAL A 41 8.56 -0.54 -0.52
N ASN A 42 9.82 -0.72 -0.90
CA ASN A 42 10.68 -1.78 -0.39
C ASN A 42 10.95 -1.70 1.13
N SER A 43 10.77 -0.53 1.75
CA SER A 43 10.85 -0.38 3.21
C SER A 43 9.67 -1.02 3.96
N PHE A 44 8.56 -1.28 3.26
CA PHE A 44 7.38 -1.94 3.82
C PHE A 44 7.41 -3.46 3.64
N HIS A 45 8.11 -3.94 2.60
CA HIS A 45 8.43 -5.36 2.43
C HIS A 45 9.63 -5.56 1.49
N GLN A 46 10.59 -6.41 1.89
CA GLN A 46 11.84 -6.60 1.15
C GLN A 46 11.67 -7.13 -0.28
N LEU A 47 10.60 -7.87 -0.55
CA LEU A 47 10.32 -8.41 -1.89
C LEU A 47 9.55 -7.43 -2.80
N ALA A 48 9.04 -6.33 -2.25
CA ALA A 48 8.30 -5.33 -3.00
C ALA A 48 9.26 -4.32 -3.66
N THR A 49 10.03 -4.81 -4.63
CA THR A 49 11.02 -4.02 -5.38
C THR A 49 10.66 -3.94 -6.86
N VAL A 50 11.19 -2.94 -7.55
CA VAL A 50 10.93 -2.72 -8.98
C VAL A 50 11.49 -3.85 -9.84
N GLU A 51 12.60 -4.46 -9.44
CA GLU A 51 13.21 -5.61 -10.13
C GLU A 51 12.29 -6.82 -10.08
N ASN A 52 11.80 -7.16 -8.89
CA ASN A 52 10.86 -8.26 -8.71
C ASN A 52 9.58 -8.01 -9.51
N LEU A 53 9.05 -6.78 -9.48
CA LEU A 53 7.87 -6.42 -10.27
C LEU A 53 8.10 -6.58 -11.78
N PHE A 54 9.25 -6.14 -12.30
CA PHE A 54 9.58 -6.24 -13.71
C PHE A 54 9.59 -7.68 -14.24
N PHE A 55 10.00 -8.64 -13.42
CA PHE A 55 9.95 -10.06 -13.78
C PHE A 55 8.55 -10.68 -13.65
N THR A 56 7.60 -10.01 -13.00
CA THR A 56 6.22 -10.49 -12.83
C THR A 56 5.24 -9.99 -13.87
N ILE A 57 5.47 -8.78 -14.41
CA ILE A 57 4.60 -8.18 -15.42
C ILE A 57 4.71 -8.91 -16.77
N ASP A 58 3.66 -8.75 -17.57
CA ASP A 58 3.60 -9.21 -18.96
C ASP A 58 4.79 -8.66 -19.77
N GLU A 59 5.38 -9.49 -20.63
CA GLU A 59 6.50 -9.12 -21.51
C GLU A 59 6.18 -7.90 -22.37
N ASN A 60 4.91 -7.75 -22.79
CA ASN A 60 4.46 -6.60 -23.58
C ASN A 60 4.52 -5.26 -22.82
N LYS A 61 4.65 -5.30 -21.49
CA LYS A 61 4.75 -4.12 -20.60
C LYS A 61 6.16 -3.89 -20.06
N THR A 62 7.16 -4.63 -20.55
CA THR A 62 8.56 -4.52 -20.09
C THR A 62 9.35 -3.40 -20.78
N GLY A 63 8.79 -2.75 -21.81
CA GLY A 63 9.39 -1.54 -22.35
C GLY A 63 9.42 -0.44 -21.28
N GLU A 64 10.52 0.31 -21.18
CA GLU A 64 10.74 1.31 -20.14
C GLU A 64 9.56 2.27 -19.92
N SER A 65 8.97 2.78 -21.01
CA SER A 65 7.81 3.67 -20.93
C SER A 65 6.58 2.96 -20.34
N GLU A 66 6.30 1.73 -20.76
CA GLU A 66 5.14 0.97 -20.28
C GLU A 66 5.33 0.47 -18.85
N PHE A 67 6.55 0.12 -18.47
CA PHE A 67 6.85 -0.26 -17.10
C PHE A 67 6.66 0.92 -16.15
N ASN A 68 7.20 2.09 -16.50
CA ASN A 68 7.00 3.30 -15.72
C ASN A 68 5.53 3.72 -15.61
N LYS A 69 4.74 3.58 -16.69
CA LYS A 69 3.28 3.77 -16.63
C LYS A 69 2.61 2.78 -15.67
N THR A 70 3.05 1.53 -15.67
CA THR A 70 2.52 0.49 -14.77
C THR A 70 2.79 0.85 -13.31
N LEU A 71 4.03 1.20 -12.97
CA LEU A 71 4.42 1.65 -11.62
C LEU A 71 3.63 2.87 -11.16
N TYR A 72 3.43 3.84 -12.06
CA TYR A 72 2.65 5.04 -11.78
C TYR A 72 1.17 4.74 -11.55
N SER A 73 0.58 3.85 -12.37
CA SER A 73 -0.81 3.41 -12.18
C SER A 73 -1.00 2.71 -10.83
N MET A 74 -0.06 1.86 -10.44
CA MET A 74 -0.09 1.19 -9.14
C MET A 74 -0.10 2.20 -7.97
N LEU A 75 0.75 3.23 -8.01
CA LEU A 75 0.76 4.31 -7.02
C LEU A 75 -0.58 5.04 -6.96
N LYS A 76 -1.10 5.45 -8.13
CA LYS A 76 -2.36 6.19 -8.23
C LYS A 76 -3.54 5.35 -7.72
N GLU A 77 -3.67 4.11 -8.18
CA GLU A 77 -4.75 3.21 -7.77
C GLU A 77 -4.68 2.91 -6.27
N ALA A 78 -3.49 2.62 -5.73
CA ALA A 78 -3.31 2.38 -4.31
C ALA A 78 -3.66 3.60 -3.46
N SER A 79 -3.30 4.82 -3.91
CA SER A 79 -3.65 6.05 -3.20
C SER A 79 -5.16 6.27 -3.11
N ILE A 80 -5.89 6.03 -4.21
CA ILE A 80 -7.35 6.12 -4.28
C ILE A 80 -7.97 5.05 -3.36
N GLU A 81 -7.47 3.82 -3.44
CA GLU A 81 -7.98 2.73 -2.60
C GLU A 81 -7.80 3.00 -1.11
N VAL A 82 -6.65 3.55 -0.71
CA VAL A 82 -6.39 3.94 0.68
C VAL A 82 -7.31 5.08 1.10
N LEU A 83 -7.45 6.13 0.29
CA LEU A 83 -8.37 7.24 0.58
C LEU A 83 -9.80 6.73 0.77
N ASN A 84 -10.29 5.88 -0.13
CA ASN A 84 -11.60 5.25 -0.01
C ASN A 84 -11.75 4.45 1.29
N LYS A 85 -10.76 3.64 1.66
CA LYS A 85 -10.80 2.81 2.88
C LYS A 85 -10.71 3.64 4.16
N VAL A 86 -9.91 4.70 4.18
CA VAL A 86 -9.74 5.57 5.35
C VAL A 86 -10.93 6.50 5.52
N LEU A 87 -11.43 7.09 4.44
CA LEU A 87 -12.47 8.11 4.45
C LEU A 87 -13.84 7.53 4.08
N ASP A 88 -14.06 7.22 2.80
CA ASP A 88 -15.38 6.95 2.24
C ASP A 88 -16.09 5.73 2.88
N GLN A 89 -15.32 4.73 3.32
CA GLN A 89 -15.83 3.54 4.01
C GLN A 89 -15.98 3.71 5.52
N HIS A 90 -15.59 4.85 6.08
CA HIS A 90 -15.78 5.13 7.50
C HIS A 90 -17.21 5.57 7.78
N LYS A 91 -17.80 5.05 8.86
CA LYS A 91 -19.20 5.33 9.24
C LYS A 91 -19.52 6.82 9.51
N ASP A 92 -18.52 7.60 9.89
CA ASP A 92 -18.66 9.02 10.22
C ASP A 92 -18.22 9.93 9.05
N TYR A 93 -18.11 9.37 7.84
CA TYR A 93 -17.81 10.14 6.64
C TYR A 93 -19.06 10.88 6.14
N ASP A 94 -18.88 12.15 5.80
CA ASP A 94 -19.92 13.03 5.28
C ASP A 94 -19.63 13.38 3.82
N PHE A 95 -20.51 13.00 2.90
CA PHE A 95 -20.31 13.26 1.47
C PHE A 95 -20.33 14.76 1.13
N ASP A 96 -21.07 15.57 1.90
CA ASP A 96 -21.22 17.00 1.67
C ASP A 96 -20.07 17.82 2.26
N LYS A 97 -19.27 17.22 3.14
CA LYS A 97 -18.07 17.85 3.71
C LYS A 97 -16.88 17.75 2.77
N ASP A 98 -16.14 18.85 2.60
CA ASP A 98 -14.82 18.85 1.97
C ASP A 98 -13.74 18.37 2.97
N TYR A 99 -12.98 17.35 2.60
CA TYR A 99 -11.89 16.76 3.41
C TYR A 99 -10.49 17.13 2.92
N ASP A 100 -10.34 17.97 1.89
CA ASP A 100 -9.02 18.29 1.32
C ASP A 100 -8.07 18.88 2.36
N SER A 101 -8.57 19.78 3.22
CA SER A 101 -7.75 20.41 4.26
C SER A 101 -7.28 19.41 5.34
N GLU A 102 -8.12 18.46 5.70
CA GLU A 102 -7.79 17.40 6.65
C GLU A 102 -6.79 16.42 6.06
N ILE A 103 -6.94 16.06 4.77
CA ILE A 103 -5.99 15.20 4.06
C ILE A 103 -4.63 15.88 3.99
N GLU A 104 -4.57 17.17 3.63
CA GLU A 104 -3.32 17.92 3.56
C GLU A 104 -2.63 18.02 4.92
N LYS A 105 -3.40 18.32 5.97
CA LYS A 105 -2.91 18.43 7.34
C LYS A 105 -2.40 17.10 7.90
N TYR A 106 -3.09 16.00 7.61
CA TYR A 106 -2.79 14.67 8.16
C TYR A 106 -2.22 13.69 7.13
N GLN A 107 -1.61 14.20 6.07
CA GLN A 107 -1.10 13.40 4.95
C GLN A 107 -0.16 12.25 5.38
N SER A 108 0.62 12.44 6.45
CA SER A 108 1.53 11.40 6.96
C SER A 108 0.82 10.16 7.51
N LEU A 109 -0.48 10.24 7.83
CA LEU A 109 -1.27 9.10 8.27
C LEU A 109 -1.54 8.10 7.13
N PHE A 110 -1.39 8.53 5.88
CA PHE A 110 -1.62 7.72 4.71
C PHE A 110 -0.37 6.97 4.24
N ASP A 111 0.82 7.34 4.74
CA ASP A 111 2.11 6.76 4.33
C ASP A 111 2.16 5.25 4.60
N GLU A 112 1.74 4.82 5.79
CA GLU A 112 1.76 3.40 6.17
C GLU A 112 0.73 2.55 5.42
N PRO A 113 -0.56 2.93 5.38
CA PRO A 113 -1.54 2.21 4.59
C PRO A 113 -1.13 2.12 3.11
N LEU A 114 -0.64 3.20 2.53
CA LEU A 114 -0.21 3.24 1.12
C LEU A 114 0.97 2.29 0.88
N GLY A 115 2.02 2.39 1.71
CA GLY A 115 3.20 1.54 1.58
C GLY A 115 2.87 0.05 1.73
N TYR A 116 2.07 -0.32 2.75
CA TYR A 116 1.65 -1.71 2.91
C TYR A 116 0.77 -2.20 1.78
N LEU A 117 -0.15 -1.39 1.25
CA LEU A 117 -0.99 -1.77 0.12
C LEU A 117 -0.17 -2.02 -1.15
N LEU A 118 0.81 -1.15 -1.44
CA LEU A 118 1.72 -1.33 -2.57
C LEU A 118 2.57 -2.60 -2.40
N ALA A 119 3.05 -2.87 -1.19
CA ALA A 119 3.74 -4.11 -0.88
C ALA A 119 2.85 -5.33 -1.10
N ILE A 120 1.61 -5.34 -0.58
CA ILE A 120 0.62 -6.41 -0.79
C ILE A 120 0.41 -6.65 -2.28
N LYS A 121 0.08 -5.61 -3.07
CA LYS A 121 -0.12 -5.73 -4.52
C LYS A 121 1.11 -6.29 -5.22
N SER A 122 2.31 -5.91 -4.79
CA SER A 122 3.57 -6.44 -5.34
C SER A 122 3.74 -7.93 -5.07
N ILE A 123 3.43 -8.39 -3.85
CA ILE A 123 3.48 -9.80 -3.50
C ILE A 123 2.37 -10.60 -4.22
N GLU A 124 1.17 -10.04 -4.36
CA GLU A 124 0.08 -10.66 -5.12
C GLU A 124 0.44 -10.83 -6.60
N LEU A 125 1.14 -9.87 -7.20
CA LEU A 125 1.69 -10.00 -8.54
C LEU A 125 2.75 -11.11 -8.62
N LEU A 126 3.66 -11.19 -7.64
CA LEU A 126 4.65 -12.29 -7.57
C LEU A 126 3.96 -13.66 -7.49
N VAL A 127 2.94 -13.79 -6.63
CA VAL A 127 2.14 -15.00 -6.44
C VAL A 127 1.40 -15.42 -7.72
N SER A 128 0.89 -14.46 -8.48
CA SER A 128 0.08 -14.71 -9.69
C SER A 128 0.90 -14.80 -10.98
N SER A 129 2.17 -14.39 -10.98
CA SER A 129 2.99 -14.32 -12.18
C SER A 129 3.35 -15.71 -12.74
N ASN A 130 3.07 -15.93 -14.03
CA ASN A 130 3.43 -17.18 -14.71
C ASN A 130 4.89 -17.20 -15.19
N ARG A 131 5.55 -16.04 -15.34
CA ARG A 131 6.94 -15.94 -15.80
C ARG A 131 7.95 -16.52 -14.78
N SER A 132 7.62 -16.47 -13.48
CA SER A 132 8.40 -17.14 -12.42
C SER A 132 8.01 -18.63 -12.21
N ASN A 133 6.98 -19.14 -12.89
CA ASN A 133 6.40 -20.46 -12.65
C ASN A 133 6.95 -21.58 -13.56
N ALA A 134 7.95 -21.32 -14.40
CA ALA A 134 8.54 -22.32 -15.30
C ALA A 134 9.27 -23.48 -14.59
N VAL A 135 9.36 -23.49 -13.25
CA VAL A 135 10.00 -24.54 -12.43
C VAL A 135 9.02 -25.06 -11.36
N GLU A 136 8.04 -25.87 -11.80
CA GLU A 136 6.82 -26.27 -11.07
C GLU A 136 6.98 -26.84 -9.63
N ARG A 137 8.16 -27.35 -9.23
CA ARG A 137 8.37 -27.84 -7.87
C ARG A 137 8.89 -26.77 -6.90
N ASN A 138 9.70 -25.82 -7.36
CA ASN A 138 10.16 -24.69 -6.55
C ASN A 138 9.08 -23.60 -6.40
N SER A 139 8.24 -23.42 -7.43
CA SER A 139 7.17 -22.42 -7.43
C SER A 139 6.09 -22.68 -6.35
N LYS A 140 5.81 -23.94 -6.00
CA LYS A 140 4.82 -24.27 -4.94
C LYS A 140 5.30 -23.89 -3.54
N LEU A 141 6.58 -24.09 -3.25
CA LEU A 141 7.18 -23.65 -1.98
C LEU A 141 7.27 -22.11 -1.93
N SER A 142 7.59 -21.47 -3.04
CA SER A 142 7.57 -20.00 -3.18
C SER A 142 6.15 -19.43 -2.96
N PHE A 143 5.12 -20.03 -3.55
CA PHE A 143 3.72 -19.61 -3.35
C PHE A 143 3.29 -19.67 -1.88
N GLN A 144 3.58 -20.77 -1.18
CA GLN A 144 3.21 -20.92 0.23
C GLN A 144 3.93 -19.90 1.11
N MET A 145 5.21 -19.62 0.85
CA MET A 145 5.98 -18.60 1.56
C MET A 145 5.41 -17.20 1.32
N LEU A 146 5.14 -16.82 0.06
CA LEU A 146 4.56 -15.52 -0.27
C LEU A 146 3.16 -15.34 0.33
N LYS A 147 2.33 -16.39 0.33
CA LYS A 147 1.03 -16.37 1.01
C LYS A 147 1.17 -16.20 2.52
N MET A 148 2.19 -16.81 3.12
CA MET A 148 2.50 -16.62 4.53
C MET A 148 2.96 -15.20 4.84
N GLU A 149 3.68 -14.52 3.94
CA GLU A 149 4.02 -13.09 4.09
C GLU A 149 2.77 -12.18 4.08
N LEU A 150 1.78 -12.51 3.24
CA LEU A 150 0.51 -11.77 3.15
C LEU A 150 -0.35 -11.98 4.40
N GLU A 151 -0.58 -13.22 4.80
CA GLU A 151 -1.54 -13.60 5.85
C GLU A 151 -0.95 -13.65 7.26
N GLY A 152 0.36 -13.91 7.36
CA GLY A 152 1.04 -14.21 8.61
C GLY A 152 0.89 -15.67 9.04
N VAL A 153 1.37 -15.96 10.25
CA VAL A 153 1.34 -17.31 10.84
C VAL A 153 0.48 -17.31 12.09
N LYS A 154 -0.40 -18.31 12.21
CA LYS A 154 -1.18 -18.59 13.42
C LYS A 154 -0.80 -19.97 13.96
N ASN A 155 -0.83 -20.13 15.28
CA ASN A 155 -0.66 -21.44 15.90
C ASN A 155 -1.97 -22.25 15.85
N ASP A 156 -1.90 -23.51 16.29
CA ASP A 156 -3.05 -24.43 16.32
C ASP A 156 -4.22 -23.93 17.19
N ASN A 157 -3.94 -23.04 18.14
CA ASN A 157 -4.93 -22.39 19.00
C ASN A 157 -5.51 -21.09 18.39
N GLY A 158 -5.14 -20.75 17.16
CA GLY A 158 -5.61 -19.56 16.44
C GLY A 158 -4.93 -18.24 16.82
N HIS A 159 -3.94 -18.26 17.73
CA HIS A 159 -3.16 -17.06 18.09
C HIS A 159 -2.16 -16.72 16.98
N CYS A 160 -2.06 -15.44 16.63
CA CYS A 160 -1.10 -14.94 15.66
C CYS A 160 0.32 -15.01 16.26
N ILE A 161 1.20 -15.77 15.60
CA ILE A 161 2.63 -15.87 15.93
C ILE A 161 3.41 -14.76 15.21
N SER A 162 3.02 -14.47 13.97
CA SER A 162 3.61 -13.41 13.14
C SER A 162 2.53 -12.74 12.30
N GLU A 163 2.50 -11.41 12.31
CA GLU A 163 1.55 -10.62 11.55
C GLU A 163 1.97 -10.49 10.09
N GLY A 164 1.10 -10.91 9.17
CA GLY A 164 1.26 -10.68 7.74
C GLY A 164 1.00 -9.24 7.34
N LEU A 165 1.34 -8.91 6.09
CA LEU A 165 1.13 -7.59 5.51
C LEU A 165 -0.33 -7.14 5.58
N ASN A 166 -1.29 -8.05 5.39
CA ASN A 166 -2.72 -7.73 5.48
C ASN A 166 -3.09 -7.19 6.87
N SER A 167 -2.61 -7.82 7.94
CA SER A 167 -2.87 -7.37 9.32
C SER A 167 -2.27 -5.98 9.60
N LYS A 168 -1.02 -5.76 9.13
CA LYS A 168 -0.33 -4.48 9.26
C LYS A 168 -1.06 -3.36 8.51
N PHE A 169 -1.51 -3.64 7.29
CA PHE A 169 -2.33 -2.73 6.49
C PHE A 169 -3.63 -2.34 7.21
N TYR A 170 -4.41 -3.31 7.70
CA TYR A 170 -5.65 -3.02 8.43
C TYR A 170 -5.42 -2.24 9.71
N THR A 171 -4.32 -2.51 10.42
CA THR A 171 -3.94 -1.77 11.62
C THR A 171 -3.59 -0.32 11.30
N ALA A 172 -2.83 -0.09 10.22
CA ALA A 172 -2.49 1.24 9.74
C ALA A 172 -3.75 2.03 9.33
N LEU A 173 -4.69 1.40 8.61
CA LEU A 173 -5.98 2.02 8.26
C LEU A 173 -6.76 2.45 9.51
N LYS A 174 -6.89 1.57 10.51
CA LYS A 174 -7.57 1.88 11.77
C LYS A 174 -6.91 3.05 12.51
N ASN A 175 -5.59 3.12 12.49
CA ASN A 175 -4.85 4.20 13.14
C ASN A 175 -5.07 5.54 12.42
N ALA A 176 -5.12 5.55 11.09
CA ALA A 176 -5.46 6.74 10.31
C ALA A 176 -6.91 7.19 10.59
N GLN A 177 -7.87 6.25 10.52
CA GLN A 177 -9.29 6.51 10.78
C GLN A 177 -9.53 7.11 12.17
N LYS A 178 -8.92 6.55 13.23
CA LYS A 178 -9.08 7.06 14.61
C LYS A 178 -8.65 8.52 14.78
N LYS A 179 -7.68 8.98 13.99
CA LYS A 179 -7.15 10.34 14.07
C LYS A 179 -7.95 11.32 13.21
N ILE A 180 -8.42 10.87 12.05
CA ILE A 180 -9.24 11.70 11.14
C ILE A 180 -10.67 11.83 11.67
N PHE A 181 -11.23 10.74 12.22
CA PHE A 181 -12.55 10.67 12.82
C PHE A 181 -12.43 10.34 14.32
N PRO A 182 -11.98 11.30 15.15
CA PRO A 182 -11.89 11.09 16.58
C PRO A 182 -13.28 10.83 17.15
N LYS A 183 -13.41 9.80 18.00
CA LYS A 183 -14.66 9.56 18.73
C LYS A 183 -14.98 10.78 19.58
N GLN A 184 -16.19 11.32 19.45
CA GLN A 184 -16.69 12.32 20.37
C GLN A 184 -16.81 11.69 21.75
N ILE A 185 -16.19 12.30 22.76
CA ILE A 185 -16.35 11.90 24.16
C ILE A 185 -17.65 12.55 24.64
N GLU A 186 -18.73 11.78 24.72
CA GLU A 186 -19.94 12.20 25.40
C GLU A 186 -19.67 12.18 26.92
N ILE A 187 -19.47 13.35 27.52
CA ILE A 187 -19.47 13.47 28.98
C ILE A 187 -20.94 13.41 29.42
N ILE A 188 -21.40 12.21 29.77
CA ILE A 188 -22.69 12.05 30.47
C ILE A 188 -22.44 12.47 31.92
N GLY A 189 -22.46 13.78 32.14
CA GLY A 189 -22.53 14.36 33.48
C GLY A 189 -23.99 14.66 33.80
N ASP A 190 -24.59 13.92 34.71
CA ASP A 190 -25.73 14.46 35.45
C ASP A 190 -25.25 15.76 36.09
N SER A 191 -25.98 16.86 35.88
CA SER A 191 -25.69 18.09 36.62
C SER A 191 -26.01 17.83 38.08
N VAL A 192 -25.01 17.43 38.85
CA VAL A 192 -25.11 17.43 40.31
C VAL A 192 -25.03 18.89 40.72
N TRP A 193 -26.20 19.50 40.86
CA TRP A 193 -26.40 20.74 41.61
C TRP A 193 -26.35 20.45 43.10
#